data_AF-A0A1V9ZBU9-F1
#
_entry.id   AF-A0A1V9ZBU9-F1
#
_cell.length_a   1.000
_cell.length_b   1.000
_cell.length_c   1.000
_cell.angle_alpha   90.00
_cell.angle_beta   90.00
_cell.angle_gamma   90.00
#
_symmetry.space_group_name_H-M   'P 1'
#
loop_
_entity.id
_entity.type
_entity.pdbx_description
1 polymer ?
#
loop_
_entity_poly.entity_id
_entity_poly.type
_entity_poly.pdbx_seq_one_letter_code
_entity_poly.pdbx_strand_id
1 'polypeptide(L)'
;MMMRAEDTARFMQEAIVRKAAIGICAWIACAAMAPFKDAAVDKFAGGMACMALFFSIMDIPYHICFKRLVNIFCAIALLAAATWVCFSPIITQSYGMKCIAAYVAVIFLLVTAAFELVALKIVCPSLMLEGEDDLQKKRAEIVLCYLLRLDGMLVILYALAAIVTCVMIPLSTAVTFILAAFLQCLQSTSTYIQLRNIRKTMAIEATFVEVN
;
A
#
# COMPACT_ATOMS: atom_id res chain seq x y z
N MET A 1 -4.23 24.27 11.01
CA MET A 1 -5.60 23.71 11.11
C MET A 1 -5.54 22.60 12.17
N MET A 2 -6.20 22.76 13.32
CA MET A 2 -6.10 21.80 14.43
C MET A 2 -6.68 20.44 14.03
N MET A 3 -5.87 19.38 14.11
CA MET A 3 -6.27 18.01 13.79
C MET A 3 -7.27 17.52 14.85
N ARG A 4 -8.55 17.33 14.52
CA ARG A 4 -9.57 16.84 15.47
C ARG A 4 -9.43 15.33 15.67
N ALA A 5 -9.95 14.80 16.78
CA ALA A 5 -9.92 13.36 17.06
C ALA A 5 -10.63 12.53 15.96
N GLU A 6 -11.67 13.10 15.34
CA GLU A 6 -12.38 12.53 14.19
C GLU A 6 -11.47 12.40 12.96
N ASP A 7 -10.56 13.35 12.74
CA ASP A 7 -9.61 13.30 11.63
C ASP A 7 -8.61 12.16 11.84
N THR A 8 -8.14 11.97 13.07
CA THR A 8 -7.23 10.87 13.44
C THR A 8 -7.81 9.50 13.12
N ALA A 9 -9.08 9.26 13.44
CA ALA A 9 -9.75 8.00 13.14
C ALA A 9 -9.91 7.78 11.62
N ARG A 10 -10.24 8.83 10.87
CA ARG A 10 -10.34 8.76 9.41
C ARG A 10 -9.00 8.49 8.74
N PHE A 11 -7.90 9.06 9.24
CA PHE A 11 -6.55 8.74 8.78
C PHE A 11 -6.17 7.28 9.01
N MET A 12 -6.46 6.74 10.21
CA MET A 12 -6.20 5.33 10.49
C MET A 12 -7.02 4.43 9.56
N GLN A 13 -8.28 4.79 9.30
CA GLN A 13 -9.13 4.06 8.36
C GLN A 13 -8.60 4.15 6.92
N GLU A 14 -8.16 5.33 6.47
CA GLU A 14 -7.52 5.51 5.16
C GLU A 14 -6.28 4.62 5.05
N ALA A 15 -5.42 4.62 6.08
CA ALA A 15 -4.20 3.82 6.10
C ALA A 15 -4.49 2.31 6.03
N ILE A 16 -5.51 1.81 6.75
CA ILE A 16 -5.93 0.41 6.66
C ILE A 16 -6.37 0.08 5.24
N VAL A 17 -7.26 0.90 4.66
CA VAL A 17 -7.80 0.63 3.32
C VAL A 17 -6.70 0.70 2.27
N ARG A 18 -5.85 1.73 2.30
CA ARG A 18 -4.75 1.89 1.33
C ARG A 18 -3.68 0.81 1.51
N LYS A 19 -3.10 0.66 2.71
CA LYS A 19 -1.95 -0.23 2.90
C LYS A 19 -2.33 -1.70 2.97
N ALA A 20 -3.37 -2.03 3.74
CA ALA A 20 -3.75 -3.42 3.95
C ALA A 20 -4.70 -3.92 2.87
N ALA A 21 -5.86 -3.27 2.68
CA ALA A 21 -6.86 -3.81 1.75
C ALA A 21 -6.40 -3.73 0.28
N ILE A 22 -6.01 -2.54 -0.19
CA ILE A 22 -5.52 -2.36 -1.57
C ILE A 22 -4.18 -3.08 -1.76
N GLY A 23 -3.24 -2.92 -0.83
CA GLY A 23 -1.92 -3.55 -0.93
C GLY A 23 -1.98 -5.07 -0.99
N ILE A 24 -2.68 -5.75 -0.08
CA ILE A 24 -2.79 -7.21 -0.10
C ILE A 24 -3.52 -7.69 -1.37
N CYS A 25 -4.59 -7.01 -1.78
CA CYS A 25 -5.34 -7.42 -2.97
C CYS A 25 -4.51 -7.24 -4.25
N ALA A 26 -3.80 -6.11 -4.40
CA ALA A 26 -2.91 -5.86 -5.52
C ALA A 26 -1.73 -6.83 -5.55
N TRP A 27 -1.22 -7.20 -4.37
CA TRP A 27 -0.18 -8.20 -4.22
C TRP A 27 -0.63 -9.59 -4.66
N ILE A 28 -1.83 -10.02 -4.24
CA ILE A 28 -2.42 -11.30 -4.69
C ILE A 28 -2.67 -11.28 -6.20
N ALA A 29 -3.17 -10.17 -6.77
CA ALA A 29 -3.34 -10.03 -8.21
C ALA A 29 -2.01 -10.17 -8.96
N CYS A 30 -0.94 -9.53 -8.46
CA CYS A 30 0.40 -9.65 -9.03
C CYS A 30 0.92 -11.10 -8.95
N ALA A 31 0.72 -11.76 -7.81
CA ALA A 31 1.09 -13.16 -7.62
C ALA A 31 0.33 -14.11 -8.55
N ALA A 32 -0.95 -13.86 -8.79
CA ALA A 32 -1.79 -14.66 -9.66
C ALA A 32 -1.43 -14.50 -11.15
N MET A 33 -0.79 -13.38 -11.52
CA MET A 33 -0.30 -13.16 -12.88
C MET A 33 1.08 -13.79 -13.15
N ALA A 34 1.86 -14.08 -12.10
CA ALA A 34 3.19 -14.70 -12.18
C ALA A 34 3.32 -15.94 -13.11
N PRO A 35 2.33 -16.85 -13.20
CA PRO A 35 2.39 -18.01 -14.11
C PRO A 35 2.31 -17.65 -15.60
N PHE A 36 2.01 -16.40 -15.95
CA PHE A 36 1.78 -15.92 -17.32
C PHE A 36 2.91 -15.02 -17.84
N LYS A 37 4.07 -15.04 -17.17
CA LYS A 37 5.21 -14.14 -17.38
C LYS A 37 5.62 -13.84 -18.83
N ASP A 38 5.45 -14.80 -19.74
CA ASP A 38 5.85 -14.66 -21.14
C ASP A 38 4.75 -14.08 -22.04
N ALA A 39 3.53 -13.95 -21.54
CA ALA A 39 2.40 -13.41 -22.28
C ALA A 39 2.29 -11.89 -22.15
N ALA A 40 1.87 -11.20 -23.22
CA ALA A 40 1.65 -9.75 -23.21
C ALA A 40 0.64 -9.29 -22.12
N VAL A 41 -0.26 -10.18 -21.73
CA VAL A 41 -1.28 -9.97 -20.70
C VAL A 41 -0.67 -9.84 -19.30
N ASP A 42 0.39 -10.61 -18.99
CA ASP A 42 1.09 -10.48 -17.70
C ASP A 42 1.77 -9.12 -17.58
N LYS A 43 2.48 -8.70 -18.63
CA LYS A 43 3.19 -7.43 -18.65
C LYS A 43 2.26 -6.24 -18.37
N PHE A 44 1.05 -6.27 -18.91
CA PHE A 44 0.08 -5.22 -18.66
C PHE A 44 -0.62 -5.40 -17.30
N ALA A 45 -1.32 -6.51 -17.07
CA ALA A 45 -2.15 -6.68 -15.88
C ALA A 45 -1.33 -6.88 -14.59
N GLY A 46 -0.25 -7.66 -14.65
CA GLY A 46 0.72 -7.78 -13.57
C GLY A 46 1.46 -6.45 -13.31
N GLY A 47 1.75 -5.69 -14.37
CA GLY A 47 2.31 -4.33 -14.27
C GLY A 47 1.38 -3.35 -13.54
N MET A 48 0.09 -3.31 -13.90
CA MET A 48 -0.89 -2.44 -13.24
C MET A 48 -1.14 -2.87 -11.78
N ALA A 49 -1.18 -4.18 -11.50
CA ALA A 49 -1.27 -4.68 -10.12
C ALA A 49 -0.05 -4.29 -9.28
N CYS A 50 1.16 -4.42 -9.84
CA CYS A 50 2.40 -4.01 -9.18
C CYS A 50 2.44 -2.49 -8.94
N MET A 51 1.95 -1.69 -9.87
CA MET A 51 1.82 -0.24 -9.70
C MET A 51 0.87 0.12 -8.55
N ALA A 52 -0.31 -0.52 -8.48
CA ALA A 52 -1.26 -0.31 -7.38
C ALA A 52 -0.65 -0.73 -6.03
N LEU A 53 0.08 -1.86 -6.00
CA LEU A 53 0.83 -2.29 -4.83
C LEU A 53 1.87 -1.24 -4.42
N PHE A 54 2.63 -0.70 -5.37
CA PHE A 54 3.62 0.34 -5.09
C PHE A 54 2.99 1.58 -4.45
N PHE A 55 1.90 2.09 -5.02
CA PHE A 55 1.18 3.24 -4.47
C PHE A 55 0.50 2.94 -3.13
N SER A 56 0.14 1.69 -2.87
CA SER A 56 -0.38 1.26 -1.57
C SER A 56 0.68 1.25 -0.48
N ILE A 57 1.93 0.89 -0.83
CA ILE A 57 3.06 0.82 0.10
C ILE A 57 3.61 2.22 0.38
N MET A 58 3.77 3.04 -0.67
CA MET A 58 4.32 4.38 -0.60
C MET A 58 3.27 5.37 -0.05
N ASP A 59 3.24 5.52 1.26
CA ASP A 59 2.40 6.48 1.98
C ASP A 59 3.01 7.88 1.86
N ILE A 60 2.95 8.45 0.66
CA ILE A 60 3.57 9.76 0.41
C ILE A 60 2.60 10.84 0.92
N PRO A 61 3.07 11.80 1.75
CA PRO A 61 2.27 12.91 2.26
C PRO A 61 1.93 13.91 1.14
N TYR A 62 1.16 13.47 0.16
CA TYR A 62 0.70 14.29 -0.95
C TYR A 62 -0.56 15.07 -0.60
N HIS A 63 -0.75 16.15 -1.34
CA HIS A 63 -1.98 16.92 -1.32
C HIS A 63 -3.20 16.02 -1.64
N ILE A 64 -4.34 16.31 -1.01
CA ILE A 64 -5.57 15.52 -1.14
C ILE A 64 -6.00 15.32 -2.60
N CYS A 65 -5.80 16.34 -3.44
CA CYS A 65 -6.12 16.29 -4.87
C CYS A 65 -5.27 15.27 -5.62
N PHE A 66 -3.98 15.18 -5.30
CA PHE A 66 -3.07 14.22 -5.94
C PHE A 66 -3.43 12.79 -5.52
N LYS A 67 -3.67 12.56 -4.22
CA LYS A 67 -4.15 11.27 -3.72
C LYS A 67 -5.42 10.80 -4.43
N ARG A 68 -6.39 11.70 -4.64
CA ARG A 68 -7.63 11.37 -5.38
C ARG A 68 -7.36 11.06 -6.85
N LEU A 69 -6.50 11.84 -7.50
CA LEU A 69 -6.16 11.63 -8.90
C LEU A 69 -5.46 10.28 -9.10
N VAL A 70 -4.51 9.94 -8.24
CA VAL A 70 -3.83 8.62 -8.26
C VAL A 70 -4.83 7.49 -8.07
N ASN A 71 -5.73 7.59 -7.10
CA ASN A 71 -6.76 6.56 -6.88
C ASN A 71 -7.69 6.39 -8.10
N ILE A 72 -8.12 7.49 -8.73
CA ILE A 72 -8.94 7.42 -9.95
C ILE A 72 -8.16 6.74 -11.07
N PHE A 73 -6.91 7.15 -11.29
CA PHE A 73 -6.04 6.56 -12.30
C PHE A 73 -5.82 5.06 -12.06
N CYS A 74 -5.47 4.67 -10.83
CA CYS A 74 -5.33 3.27 -10.42
C CYS A 74 -6.62 2.48 -10.65
N ALA A 75 -7.79 3.01 -10.26
CA ALA A 75 -9.07 2.33 -10.45
C ALA A 75 -9.35 2.06 -11.95
N ILE A 76 -9.17 3.08 -12.80
CA ILE A 76 -9.39 2.94 -14.25
C ILE A 76 -8.39 1.94 -14.86
N ALA A 77 -7.12 2.05 -14.47
CA ALA A 77 -6.06 1.15 -14.89
C ALA A 77 -6.34 -0.31 -14.54
N LEU A 78 -6.76 -0.58 -13.31
CA LEU A 78 -7.08 -1.92 -12.82
C LEU A 78 -8.32 -2.50 -13.50
N LEU A 79 -9.34 -1.67 -13.75
CA LEU A 79 -10.51 -2.08 -14.54
C LEU A 79 -10.11 -2.45 -15.97
N ALA A 80 -9.30 -1.61 -16.62
CA ALA A 80 -8.80 -1.88 -17.96
C ALA A 80 -7.97 -3.17 -17.99
N ALA A 81 -7.09 -3.38 -17.01
CA ALA A 81 -6.31 -4.60 -16.86
C ALA A 81 -7.20 -5.84 -16.66
N ALA A 82 -8.22 -5.77 -15.80
CA ALA A 82 -9.16 -6.87 -15.59
C ALA A 82 -9.94 -7.21 -16.86
N THR A 83 -10.45 -6.19 -17.58
CA THR A 83 -11.13 -6.41 -18.86
C THR A 83 -10.18 -7.00 -19.91
N TRP A 84 -8.94 -6.55 -19.95
CA TRP A 84 -7.93 -7.07 -20.87
C TRP A 84 -7.66 -8.55 -20.63
N VAL A 85 -7.52 -8.98 -19.37
CA VAL A 85 -7.36 -10.39 -19.02
C VAL A 85 -8.61 -11.19 -19.43
N CYS A 86 -9.81 -10.65 -19.19
CA CYS A 86 -11.09 -11.28 -19.56
C CYS A 86 -11.22 -11.58 -21.07
N PHE A 87 -10.79 -10.65 -21.91
CA PHE A 87 -10.83 -10.80 -23.37
C PHE A 87 -9.58 -11.48 -23.95
N SER A 88 -8.58 -11.76 -23.13
CA SER A 88 -7.35 -12.36 -23.60
C SER A 88 -7.53 -13.85 -23.94
N PRO A 89 -6.79 -14.38 -24.92
CA PRO A 89 -6.81 -15.80 -25.25
C PRO A 89 -6.28 -16.70 -24.13
N ILE A 90 -5.69 -16.12 -23.08
CA ILE A 90 -5.20 -16.87 -21.92
C ILE A 90 -6.34 -17.57 -21.19
N ILE A 91 -7.54 -16.96 -21.12
CA ILE A 91 -8.68 -17.60 -20.44
C ILE A 91 -9.22 -18.77 -21.26
N THR A 92 -9.24 -18.64 -22.59
CA THR A 92 -9.80 -19.68 -23.48
C THR A 92 -8.80 -20.80 -23.78
N GLN A 93 -7.50 -20.56 -23.64
CA GLN A 93 -6.43 -21.53 -23.95
C GLN A 93 -5.72 -22.08 -22.70
N SER A 94 -6.01 -21.57 -21.51
CA SER A 94 -5.46 -22.12 -20.27
C SER A 94 -6.17 -23.43 -19.88
N TYR A 95 -5.45 -24.30 -19.19
CA TYR A 95 -5.99 -25.53 -18.60
C TYR A 95 -5.49 -25.68 -17.16
N GLY A 96 -6.33 -26.28 -16.31
CA GLY A 96 -6.00 -26.60 -14.92
C GLY A 96 -5.69 -25.37 -14.05
N MET A 97 -4.60 -25.43 -13.28
CA MET A 97 -4.19 -24.40 -12.31
C MET A 97 -3.99 -23.01 -12.92
N LYS A 98 -3.66 -22.92 -14.21
CA LYS A 98 -3.51 -21.63 -14.90
C LYS A 98 -4.85 -20.92 -15.05
N CYS A 99 -5.93 -21.62 -15.36
CA CYS A 99 -7.27 -20.99 -15.42
C CYS A 99 -7.64 -20.37 -14.08
N ILE A 100 -7.41 -21.11 -12.99
CA ILE A 100 -7.71 -20.66 -11.63
C ILE A 100 -6.89 -19.40 -11.32
N ALA A 101 -5.60 -19.38 -11.65
CA ALA A 101 -4.76 -18.20 -11.48
C ALA A 101 -5.28 -16.99 -12.27
N ALA A 102 -5.72 -17.17 -13.52
CA ALA A 102 -6.31 -16.08 -14.30
C ALA A 102 -7.61 -15.54 -13.67
N TYR A 103 -8.50 -16.40 -13.19
CA TYR A 103 -9.72 -15.97 -12.50
C TYR A 103 -9.41 -15.24 -11.20
N VAL A 104 -8.48 -15.75 -10.40
CA VAL A 104 -8.02 -15.09 -9.17
C VAL A 104 -7.44 -13.71 -9.50
N ALA A 105 -6.61 -13.60 -10.54
CA ALA A 105 -6.07 -12.32 -10.96
C ALA A 105 -7.18 -11.32 -11.32
N VAL A 106 -8.16 -11.73 -12.15
CA VAL A 106 -9.30 -10.86 -12.52
C VAL A 106 -10.09 -10.41 -11.29
N ILE A 107 -10.45 -11.34 -10.40
CA ILE A 107 -11.22 -11.03 -9.19
C ILE A 107 -10.45 -10.01 -8.34
N PHE A 108 -9.18 -10.27 -8.07
CA PHE A 108 -8.38 -9.38 -7.20
C PHE A 108 -8.06 -8.04 -7.87
N LEU A 109 -7.92 -7.96 -9.19
CA LEU A 109 -7.83 -6.68 -9.92
C LEU A 109 -9.11 -5.85 -9.74
N LEU A 110 -10.29 -6.46 -9.90
CA LEU A 110 -11.58 -5.79 -9.74
C LEU A 110 -11.84 -5.38 -8.28
N VAL A 111 -11.52 -6.24 -7.32
CA VAL A 111 -11.62 -5.94 -5.90
C VAL A 111 -10.69 -4.79 -5.51
N THR A 112 -9.45 -4.79 -6.02
CA THR A 112 -8.50 -3.68 -5.80
C THR A 112 -9.06 -2.38 -6.39
N ALA A 113 -9.63 -2.41 -7.59
CA ALA A 113 -10.27 -1.24 -8.19
C ALA A 113 -11.46 -0.73 -7.36
N ALA A 114 -12.28 -1.63 -6.82
CA ALA A 114 -13.38 -1.25 -5.93
C ALA A 114 -12.87 -0.59 -4.64
N PHE A 115 -11.79 -1.10 -4.04
CA PHE A 115 -11.18 -0.47 -2.88
C PHE A 115 -10.56 0.89 -3.20
N GLU A 116 -9.95 1.08 -4.37
CA GLU A 116 -9.47 2.39 -4.82
C GLU A 116 -10.60 3.43 -4.91
N LEU A 117 -11.77 3.02 -5.42
CA LEU A 117 -12.98 3.85 -5.46
C LEU A 117 -13.52 4.15 -4.06
N VAL A 118 -13.50 3.18 -3.14
CA VAL A 118 -13.88 3.39 -1.74
C VAL A 118 -12.92 4.37 -1.08
N ALA A 119 -11.62 4.23 -1.34
CA ALA A 119 -10.59 5.09 -0.78
C ALA A 119 -10.77 6.56 -1.20
N LEU A 120 -11.41 6.86 -2.35
CA LEU A 120 -11.77 8.24 -2.73
C LEU A 120 -12.63 8.96 -1.69
N LYS A 121 -13.51 8.22 -1.00
CA LYS A 121 -14.40 8.78 0.04
C LYS A 121 -13.71 8.98 1.39
N ILE A 122 -12.59 8.28 1.60
CA ILE A 122 -11.89 8.22 2.88
C ILE A 122 -10.58 9.05 2.84
N VAL A 123 -10.20 9.61 1.68
CA VAL A 123 -8.99 10.43 1.55
C VAL A 123 -9.03 11.60 2.53
N CYS A 124 -8.07 11.61 3.44
CA CYS A 124 -7.84 12.69 4.37
C CYS A 124 -6.76 13.66 3.82
N PRO A 125 -6.86 14.96 4.17
CA PRO A 125 -5.82 15.95 3.86
C PRO A 125 -4.46 15.50 4.44
N SER A 126 -3.34 16.10 4.03
CA SER A 126 -2.03 15.66 4.56
C SER A 126 -1.96 15.87 6.07
N LEU A 127 -1.37 14.91 6.78
CA LEU A 127 -1.07 15.03 8.20
C LEU A 127 0.08 16.04 8.31
N MET A 128 -0.23 17.32 8.53
CA MET A 128 0.80 18.32 8.82
C MET A 128 1.42 17.95 10.17
N LEU A 129 2.63 17.41 10.13
CA LEU A 129 3.42 17.02 11.30
C LEU A 129 4.11 18.22 11.97
N GLU A 130 3.98 19.41 11.39
CA GLU A 130 4.51 20.69 11.90
C GLU A 130 3.49 21.41 12.79
N GLY A 131 2.87 20.69 13.72
CA GLY A 131 2.04 21.33 14.74
C GLY A 131 2.92 21.97 15.82
N GLU A 132 2.75 23.27 16.08
CA GLU A 132 3.39 23.98 17.21
C GLU A 132 2.85 23.50 18.57
N ASP A 133 1.61 22.97 18.61
CA ASP A 133 0.95 22.53 19.84
C ASP A 133 1.31 21.08 20.27
N ASP A 134 1.59 20.88 21.56
CA ASP A 134 1.86 19.56 22.19
C ASP A 134 0.76 18.51 21.93
N LEU A 135 -0.50 18.95 21.92
CA LEU A 135 -1.64 18.05 21.68
C LEU A 135 -1.62 17.47 20.26
N GLN A 136 -1.19 18.26 19.28
CA GLN A 136 -1.09 17.83 17.88
C GLN A 136 0.08 16.86 17.70
N LYS A 137 1.23 17.14 18.34
CA LYS A 137 2.39 16.24 18.36
C LYS A 137 2.05 14.88 18.97
N LYS A 138 1.32 14.85 20.08
CA LYS A 138 0.87 13.60 20.73
C LYS A 138 -0.09 12.80 19.84
N ARG A 139 -0.99 13.46 19.11
CA ARG A 139 -1.89 12.80 18.14
C ARG A 139 -1.12 12.23 16.95
N ALA A 140 -0.17 12.99 16.40
CA ALA A 140 0.70 12.53 15.33
C ALA A 140 1.54 11.31 15.76
N GLU A 141 2.04 11.31 17.01
CA GLU A 141 2.76 10.16 17.56
C GLU A 141 1.88 8.90 17.60
N ILE A 142 0.63 9.01 18.06
CA ILE A 142 -0.33 7.89 18.10
C ILE A 142 -0.55 7.32 16.69
N VAL A 143 -0.76 8.18 15.70
CA VAL A 143 -0.95 7.76 14.30
C VAL A 143 0.30 7.09 13.75
N LEU A 144 1.48 7.65 13.96
CA LEU A 144 2.74 7.06 13.49
C LEU A 144 3.06 5.74 14.19
N CYS A 145 2.76 5.62 15.48
CA CYS A 145 2.88 4.35 16.19
C CYS A 145 1.93 3.29 15.62
N TYR A 146 0.69 3.68 15.28
CA TYR A 146 -0.26 2.80 14.62
C TYR A 146 0.23 2.36 13.23
N LEU A 147 0.66 3.32 12.41
CA LEU A 147 1.22 3.06 11.08
C LEU A 147 2.43 2.14 11.15
N LEU A 148 3.35 2.36 12.10
CA LEU A 148 4.53 1.53 12.28
C LEU A 148 4.18 0.08 12.64
N ARG A 149 3.13 -0.14 13.46
CA ARG A 149 2.63 -1.49 13.76
C ARG A 149 2.07 -2.16 12.51
N LEU A 150 1.27 -1.43 11.74
CA LEU A 150 0.68 -1.92 10.50
C LEU A 150 1.79 -2.24 9.48
N ASP A 151 2.75 -1.34 9.32
CA ASP A 151 3.90 -1.55 8.44
C ASP A 151 4.74 -2.73 8.88
N GLY A 152 4.99 -2.90 10.18
CA GLY A 152 5.70 -4.06 10.73
C GLY A 152 5.00 -5.38 10.41
N MET A 153 3.67 -5.45 10.54
CA MET A 153 2.89 -6.64 10.16
C MET A 153 3.02 -6.94 8.66
N LEU A 154 2.93 -5.92 7.80
CA LEU A 154 3.07 -6.07 6.36
C LEU A 154 4.51 -6.44 5.94
N VAL A 155 5.53 -5.91 6.61
CA VAL A 155 6.94 -6.31 6.39
C VAL A 155 7.08 -7.81 6.64
N ILE A 156 6.59 -8.31 7.78
CA ILE A 156 6.67 -9.74 8.11
C ILE A 156 5.94 -10.58 7.06
N LEU A 157 4.74 -10.16 6.68
CA LEU A 157 3.93 -10.86 5.67
C LEU A 157 4.65 -10.95 4.32
N TYR A 158 5.12 -9.81 3.79
CA TYR A 158 5.80 -9.78 2.50
C TYR A 158 7.17 -10.45 2.54
N ALA A 159 7.91 -10.37 3.65
CA ALA A 159 9.19 -11.05 3.80
C ALA A 159 9.02 -12.58 3.82
N LEU A 160 8.06 -13.09 4.60
CA LEU A 160 7.75 -14.52 4.62
C LEU A 160 7.34 -15.01 3.23
N ALA A 161 6.49 -14.26 2.54
CA ALA A 161 6.06 -14.63 1.21
C ALA A 161 7.19 -14.56 0.18
N ALA A 162 8.06 -13.55 0.24
CA ALA A 162 9.25 -13.47 -0.59
C ALA A 162 10.16 -14.69 -0.37
N ILE A 163 10.40 -15.08 0.88
CA ILE A 163 11.18 -16.30 1.21
C ILE A 163 10.53 -17.54 0.57
N VAL A 164 9.23 -17.75 0.78
CA VAL A 164 8.51 -18.90 0.21
C VAL A 164 8.61 -18.90 -1.32
N THR A 165 8.38 -17.77 -1.98
CA THR A 165 8.44 -17.67 -3.45
C THR A 165 9.84 -17.89 -4.01
N CYS A 166 10.89 -17.40 -3.34
CA CYS A 166 12.28 -17.65 -3.72
C CYS A 166 12.67 -19.14 -3.64
N VAL A 167 12.06 -19.90 -2.72
CA VAL A 167 12.31 -21.33 -2.56
C VAL A 167 11.48 -22.16 -3.55
N MET A 168 10.27 -21.71 -3.88
CA MET A 168 9.29 -22.48 -4.66
C MET A 168 9.30 -22.18 -6.17
N ILE A 169 9.78 -21.01 -6.60
CA ILE A 169 9.62 -20.49 -7.97
C ILE A 169 10.96 -19.92 -8.48
N PRO A 170 11.23 -19.94 -9.80
CA PRO A 170 12.41 -19.30 -10.37
C PRO A 170 12.57 -17.84 -9.91
N LEU A 171 13.82 -17.47 -9.60
CA LEU A 171 14.19 -16.15 -9.08
C LEU A 171 13.63 -14.99 -9.92
N SER A 172 13.58 -15.18 -11.24
CA SER A 172 13.12 -14.16 -12.18
C SER A 172 11.64 -13.79 -11.95
N THR A 173 10.83 -14.65 -11.36
CA THR A 173 9.43 -14.41 -11.01
C THR A 173 9.27 -13.96 -9.55
N ALA A 174 10.23 -14.30 -8.68
CA ALA A 174 10.27 -13.87 -7.28
C ALA A 174 10.66 -12.39 -7.10
N VAL A 175 11.23 -11.74 -8.13
CA VAL A 175 11.71 -10.33 -8.06
C VAL A 175 10.63 -9.36 -7.57
N THR A 176 9.38 -9.51 -8.01
CA THR A 176 8.27 -8.62 -7.60
C THR A 176 7.95 -8.74 -6.12
N PHE A 177 8.03 -9.95 -5.56
CA PHE A 177 7.83 -10.23 -4.15
C PHE A 177 8.97 -9.69 -3.29
N ILE A 178 10.21 -9.88 -3.75
CA ILE A 178 11.41 -9.31 -3.09
C ILE A 178 11.32 -7.79 -3.09
N LEU A 179 10.95 -7.18 -4.22
CA LEU A 179 10.80 -5.73 -4.34
C LEU A 179 9.70 -5.20 -3.41
N ALA A 180 8.55 -5.86 -3.34
CA ALA A 180 7.47 -5.49 -2.42
C ALA A 180 7.93 -5.54 -0.95
N ALA A 181 8.62 -6.60 -0.54
CA ALA A 181 9.17 -6.73 0.81
C ALA A 181 10.21 -5.64 1.11
N PHE A 182 11.08 -5.34 0.15
CA PHE A 182 12.09 -4.28 0.28
C PHE A 182 11.45 -2.90 0.42
N LEU A 183 10.48 -2.56 -0.43
CA LEU A 183 9.76 -1.29 -0.36
C LEU A 183 8.99 -1.13 0.94
N GLN A 184 8.35 -2.19 1.44
CA GLN A 184 7.67 -2.16 2.72
C GLN A 184 8.63 -1.93 3.89
N CYS A 185 9.86 -2.47 3.81
CA CYS A 185 10.92 -2.21 4.78
C CYS A 185 11.38 -0.73 4.74
N LEU A 186 11.56 -0.17 3.54
CA LEU A 186 11.88 1.25 3.37
C LEU A 186 10.78 2.15 3.93
N GLN A 187 9.51 1.81 3.68
CA GLN A 187 8.38 2.56 4.22
C GLN A 187 8.35 2.50 5.74
N SER A 188 8.51 1.30 6.34
CA SER A 188 8.58 1.15 7.79
C SER A 188 9.72 1.97 8.40
N THR A 189 10.86 2.04 7.71
CA THR A 189 12.02 2.84 8.15
C THR A 189 11.71 4.33 8.10
N SER A 190 11.07 4.80 7.02
CA SER A 190 10.62 6.18 6.88
C SER A 190 9.66 6.60 8.01
N THR A 191 8.65 5.78 8.28
CA THR A 191 7.69 6.00 9.38
C THR A 191 8.39 6.01 10.75
N TYR A 192 9.39 5.15 10.97
CA TYR A 192 10.19 5.16 12.19
C TYR A 192 11.00 6.45 12.35
N ILE A 193 11.62 6.95 11.28
CA ILE A 193 12.39 8.21 11.31
C ILE A 193 11.46 9.39 11.64
N GLN A 194 10.28 9.45 11.03
CA GLN A 194 9.27 10.47 11.34
C GLN A 194 8.84 10.44 12.81
N LEU A 195 8.57 9.24 13.34
CA LEU A 195 8.22 9.05 14.75
C LEU A 195 9.35 9.54 15.68
N ARG A 196 10.61 9.21 15.34
CA ARG A 196 11.78 9.65 16.12
C ARG A 196 11.93 11.16 16.10
N ASN A 197 11.69 11.80 14.97
CA ASN A 197 11.80 13.26 14.86
C ASN A 197 10.76 13.97 15.74
N ILE A 198 9.50 13.52 15.73
CA ILE A 198 8.45 14.11 16.59
C ILE A 198 8.76 13.94 18.07
N ARG A 199 9.23 12.75 18.47
CA ARG A 199 9.63 12.49 19.87
C ARG A 199 10.80 13.37 20.31
N LYS A 200 11.78 13.60 19.44
CA LYS A 200 12.89 14.52 19.73
C LYS A 200 12.41 15.96 19.91
N THR A 201 11.50 16.42 19.06
CA THR A 201 10.93 17.77 19.19
C THR A 201 10.18 17.93 20.51
N MET A 202 9.39 16.93 20.95
CA MET A 202 8.74 16.96 22.27
C MET A 202 9.72 16.90 23.45
N ALA A 203 10.83 16.17 23.31
CA ALA A 203 11.83 16.06 24.38
C ALA A 203 12.61 17.36 24.61
N ILE A 204 12.85 18.14 23.55
CA ILE A 204 13.58 19.43 23.63
C ILE A 204 12.73 20.48 24.36
N GLU A 205 11.42 20.53 24.12
CA GLU A 205 10.51 21.46 24.81
C GLU A 205 10.31 21.11 26.29
N ALA A 206 10.30 19.82 26.64
CA ALA A 206 10.21 19.38 28.04
C ALA A 206 11.46 19.72 28.88
N THR A 207 12.60 20.00 28.25
CA THR A 207 13.84 20.43 28.95
C THR A 207 13.92 21.92 29.27
N PHE A 208 12.95 22.75 28.87
CA PHE A 208 12.94 24.20 29.15
C PHE A 208 12.03 24.62 30.32
N VAL A 209 11.52 23.68 31.12
CA VAL A 209 10.75 24.02 32.33
C VAL A 209 11.70 24.24 33.52
N GLU A 210 12.05 25.52 33.68
CA GLU A 210 12.46 26.26 34.90
C GLU A 210 13.60 25.69 35.77
N VAL A 211 14.79 26.28 35.60
CA VAL A 211 15.68 26.55 36.74
C VAL A 211 15.40 28.00 37.15
N ASN A 212 14.51 28.19 38.11
CA ASN A 212 14.45 29.39 38.95
C ASN A 212 15.12 29.08 40.29
#